data_AF-A0A819C692-F1
#
_entry.id   AF-A0A819C692-F1
#
_cell.length_a   1.000
_cell.length_b   1.000
_cell.length_c   1.000
_cell.angle_alpha   90.00
_cell.angle_beta   90.00
_cell.angle_gamma   90.00
#
_symmetry.space_group_name_H-M   'P 1'
#
loop_
_entity.id
_entity.type
_entity.pdbx_description
1 polymer ?
#
loop_
_entity_poly.entity_id
_entity_poly.type
_entity_poly.pdbx_seq_one_letter_code
_entity_poly.pdbx_strand_id
1 'polypeptide(L)' 'ICVFHNGEIVESGSHDELLALGGRYYQLVTKKD' A
#
# COMPACT_ATOMS: atom_id res chain seq x y z
N ILE A 1 -3.52 8.07 0.95
CA ILE A 1 -3.12 6.92 1.80
C ILE A 1 -1.60 6.91 1.85
N CYS A 2 -1.02 6.69 3.03
CA CYS A 2 0.43 6.53 3.19
C CYS A 2 0.72 5.19 3.88
N VAL A 3 1.56 4.35 3.29
CA VAL A 3 2.03 3.09 3.87
C VAL A 3 3.36 3.33 4.54
N PHE A 4 3.44 2.98 5.82
CA PHE A 4 4.66 3.03 6.60
C PHE A 4 5.33 1.66 6.65
N HIS A 5 6.65 1.65 6.57
CA HIS A 5 7.46 0.49 6.90
C HIS A 5 8.78 0.93 7.54
N ASN A 6 9.13 0.31 8.66
CA ASN A 6 10.33 0.64 9.45
C ASN A 6 10.45 2.15 9.79
N GLY A 7 9.33 2.81 10.06
CA GLY A 7 9.30 4.23 10.43
C GLY A 7 9.36 5.21 9.25
N GLU A 8 9.43 4.72 8.02
CA GLU A 8 9.47 5.56 6.81
C GLU A 8 8.23 5.35 5.94
N ILE A 9 7.86 6.38 5.16
CA ILE A 9 6.79 6.27 4.15
C ILE A 9 7.39 5.59 2.93
N VAL A 10 6.87 4.41 2.60
CA VAL A 10 7.33 3.61 1.46
C VAL A 10 6.40 3.70 0.26
N GLU A 11 5.12 4.03 0.48
CA GLU A 11 4.13 4.25 -0.58
C GLU A 11 3.16 5.36 -0.18
N SER A 12 2.80 6.23 -1.13
CA SER A 12 1.76 7.23 -0.93
C SER A 12 0.98 7.49 -2.22
N GLY A 13 -0.33 7.69 -2.08
CA GLY A 13 -1.24 7.90 -3.21
C GLY A 13 -2.71 7.70 -2.84
N SER A 14 -3.58 7.79 -3.84
CA SER A 14 -4.97 7.35 -3.75
C SER A 14 -5.07 5.83 -3.68
N HIS A 15 -6.26 5.32 -3.33
CA HIS A 15 -6.50 3.88 -3.25
C HIS A 15 -6.22 3.17 -4.58
N ASP A 16 -6.75 3.71 -5.68
CA ASP A 16 -6.63 3.12 -7.01
C ASP A 16 -5.18 3.15 -7.52
N GLU A 17 -4.46 4.25 -7.27
CA GLU A 17 -3.03 4.34 -7.60
C GLU A 17 -2.22 3.28 -6.84
N LEU A 18 -2.46 3.12 -5.54
CA LEU A 18 -1.74 2.15 -4.72
C LEU A 18 -2.10 0.69 -5.07
N LEU A 19 -3.35 0.43 -5.50
CA LEU A 19 -3.73 -0.87 -6.05
C LEU A 19 -3.03 -1.15 -7.37
N ALA A 20 -2.98 -0.17 -8.27
CA ALA A 20 -2.32 -0.29 -9.57
C ALA A 20 -0.80 -0.52 -9.44
N LEU A 21 -0.17 0.03 -8.40
CA LEU A 21 1.24 -0.18 -8.10
C LEU A 21 1.57 -1.61 -7.66
N GLY A 22 0.60 -2.40 -7.19
CA GLY A 22 0.82 -3.80 -6.77
C GLY A 22 1.77 -3.96 -5.58
N GLY A 23 1.98 -2.89 -4.81
CA GLY A 23 2.96 -2.82 -3.74
C GLY A 23 2.48 -3.40 -2.40
N ARG A 24 3.03 -2.88 -1.31
CA ARG A 24 2.68 -3.27 0.06
C ARG A 24 1.24 -2.95 0.40
N TYR A 25 0.74 -1.79 -0.02
CA TYR A 25 -0.67 -1.47 0.17
C TYR A 25 -1.57 -2.55 -0.45
N TYR A 26 -1.29 -2.92 -1.70
CA TYR A 26 -2.00 -3.99 -2.42
C TYR A 26 -1.97 -5.30 -1.61
N GLN A 27 -0.79 -5.76 -1.20
CA GLN A 27 -0.66 -7.01 -0.43
C GLN A 27 -1.43 -6.99 0.90
N LEU A 28 -1.49 -5.84 1.57
CA LEU A 28 -2.24 -5.67 2.82
C LEU A 28 -3.75 -5.79 2.60
N VAL A 29 -4.28 -5.21 1.51
CA VAL A 29 -5.73 -5.19 1.25
C VAL A 29 -6.23 -6.42 0.50
N THR A 30 -5.38 -7.10 -0.27
CA THR A 30 -5.74 -8.33 -0.99
C THR A 30 -5.49 -9.61 -0.19
N LYS A 31 -4.80 -9.54 0.95
CA LYS A 31 -4.75 -10.66 1.88
C LYS A 31 -6.15 -10.90 2.44
N LYS A 32 -6.80 -11.95 1.95
CA LYS A 32 -7.97 -12.55 2.57
C LYS A 32 -7.52 -13.54 3.63
N ASP A 33 -8.04 -13.38 4.85
CA ASP A 33 -8.37 -14.51 5.72
C ASP A 33 -9.66 -15.18 5.24
#